data_AF-A0A8B0RW84-F1
#
_entry.id   AF-A0A8B0RW84-F1
#
_cell.length_a   1.000
_cell.length_b   1.000
_cell.length_c   1.000
_cell.angle_alpha   90.00
_cell.angle_beta   90.00
_cell.angle_gamma   90.00
#
_symmetry.space_group_name_H-M   'P 1'
#
loop_
_entity.id
_entity.type
_entity.pdbx_description
1 polymer ?
#
loop_
_entity_poly.entity_id
_entity_poly.type
_entity_poly.pdbx_seq_one_letter_code
_entity_poly.pdbx_strand_id
1 'polypeptide(L)'
;MPFAADLPPQLQERVVCAVSAAVKYEVPANIVLAVAEKEGGKPGQWVRNSNGTHDVGPMQFNTAYLRDLARYGITADDVAAAGCYSFDLAAWRLRMHIRNDKGDLWTKAANYHSRTPQYNAVYRADLMRKAAKWADWLEARFVTLDVTKAGATPSMPTGPAPAVQAAQQATAAAPAAAPAARPAAAPSINVAGGYVPRSISFNNRSEGSPE
;
A
#
# COMPACT_ATOMS: atom_id res chain seq x y z
N MET A 1 -3.94 26.10 8.18
CA MET A 1 -2.76 25.25 8.42
C MET A 1 -2.95 24.45 9.73
N PRO A 2 -3.55 23.24 9.73
CA PRO A 2 -3.29 22.39 10.89
C PRO A 2 -3.27 20.87 10.57
N PHE A 3 -2.15 20.34 10.05
CA PHE A 3 -1.89 18.87 10.09
C PHE A 3 -0.48 18.48 10.51
N ALA A 4 0.36 19.48 10.80
CA ALA A 4 1.78 19.25 11.06
C ALA A 4 2.12 18.94 12.53
N ALA A 5 1.15 18.95 13.46
CA ALA A 5 1.50 19.01 14.89
C ALA A 5 1.56 17.65 15.62
N ASP A 6 0.86 16.60 15.18
CA ASP A 6 0.59 15.46 16.08
C ASP A 6 1.18 14.10 15.68
N LEU A 7 1.86 13.98 14.53
CA LEU A 7 2.52 12.74 14.10
C LEU A 7 4.02 12.96 13.80
N PRO A 8 4.92 12.04 14.23
CA PRO A 8 6.32 12.08 13.82
C PRO A 8 6.45 12.11 12.28
N PRO A 9 7.40 12.87 11.70
CA PRO A 9 7.52 13.03 10.24
C PRO A 9 7.56 11.72 9.45
N GLN A 10 8.24 10.69 9.99
CA GLN A 10 8.34 9.37 9.36
C GLN A 10 6.99 8.65 9.34
N LEU A 11 6.13 8.87 10.34
CA LEU A 11 4.79 8.32 10.37
C LEU A 11 3.87 9.05 9.38
N GLN A 12 4.04 10.35 9.21
CA GLN A 12 3.32 11.13 8.20
C GLN A 12 3.66 10.67 6.78
N GLU A 13 4.95 10.53 6.44
CA GLU A 13 5.39 10.02 5.13
C GLU A 13 4.80 8.62 4.86
N ARG A 14 4.89 7.72 5.85
CA ARG A 14 4.30 6.38 5.76
C ARG A 14 2.82 6.45 5.42
N VAL A 15 2.04 7.26 6.11
CA VAL A 15 0.60 7.35 5.89
C VAL A 15 0.29 7.91 4.51
N VAL A 16 0.87 9.06 4.16
CA VAL A 16 0.59 9.73 2.89
C VAL A 16 1.00 8.87 1.70
N CYS A 17 2.22 8.31 1.73
CA CYS A 17 2.73 7.51 0.63
C CYS A 17 2.03 6.15 0.52
N ALA A 18 1.76 5.46 1.64
CA ALA A 18 1.05 4.19 1.60
C ALA A 18 -0.39 4.34 1.11
N VAL A 19 -1.11 5.37 1.55
CA VAL A 19 -2.50 5.63 1.10
C VAL A 19 -2.51 5.99 -0.39
N SER A 20 -1.60 6.85 -0.84
CA SER A 20 -1.52 7.25 -2.25
C SER A 20 -1.19 6.04 -3.15
N ALA A 21 -0.22 5.23 -2.75
CA ALA A 21 0.17 4.02 -3.46
C ALA A 21 -0.96 2.97 -3.47
N ALA A 22 -1.67 2.81 -2.35
CA ALA A 22 -2.82 1.91 -2.22
C ALA A 22 -3.93 2.27 -3.22
N VAL A 23 -4.24 3.56 -3.38
CA VAL A 23 -5.20 4.04 -4.38
C VAL A 23 -4.67 3.76 -5.80
N LYS A 24 -3.44 4.16 -6.09
CA LYS A 24 -2.81 4.01 -7.42
C LYS A 24 -2.80 2.57 -7.92
N TYR A 25 -2.52 1.61 -7.04
CA TYR A 25 -2.41 0.20 -7.40
C TYR A 25 -3.62 -0.64 -6.98
N GLU A 26 -4.70 -0.01 -6.52
CA GLU A 26 -5.94 -0.63 -6.03
C GLU A 26 -5.67 -1.80 -5.07
N VAL A 27 -4.84 -1.53 -4.06
CA VAL A 27 -4.55 -2.42 -2.93
C VAL A 27 -5.23 -1.82 -1.69
N PRO A 28 -5.83 -2.61 -0.79
CA PRO A 28 -6.39 -2.08 0.44
C PRO A 28 -5.34 -1.28 1.24
N ALA A 29 -5.68 -0.04 1.62
CA ALA A 29 -4.74 0.89 2.24
C ALA A 29 -4.20 0.36 3.57
N ASN A 30 -5.04 -0.33 4.34
CA ASN A 30 -4.64 -0.97 5.58
C ASN A 30 -3.59 -2.08 5.38
N ILE A 31 -3.56 -2.77 4.24
CA ILE A 31 -2.52 -3.76 3.93
C ILE A 31 -1.20 -3.07 3.63
N VAL A 32 -1.18 -2.02 2.80
CA VAL A 32 0.06 -1.29 2.47
C VAL A 32 0.66 -0.66 3.73
N LEU A 33 -0.17 -0.06 4.58
CA LEU A 33 0.25 0.49 5.88
C LEU A 33 0.77 -0.58 6.83
N ALA A 34 0.14 -1.76 6.87
CA ALA A 34 0.58 -2.88 7.69
C ALA A 34 1.94 -3.42 7.25
N VAL A 35 2.19 -3.53 5.94
CA VAL A 35 3.50 -3.88 5.39
C VAL A 35 4.52 -2.80 5.78
N ALA A 36 4.22 -1.52 5.56
CA ALA A 36 5.14 -0.44 5.92
C ALA A 36 5.48 -0.40 7.42
N GLU A 37 4.51 -0.69 8.30
CA GLU A 37 4.76 -0.82 9.73
C GLU A 37 5.58 -2.08 10.06
N LYS A 38 5.37 -3.18 9.34
CA LYS A 38 6.11 -4.42 9.55
C LYS A 38 7.57 -4.29 9.11
N GLU A 39 7.81 -3.73 7.93
CA GLU A 39 9.15 -3.48 7.43
C GLU A 39 9.88 -2.45 8.28
N GLY A 40 9.19 -1.38 8.70
CA GLY A 40 9.71 -0.44 9.69
C GLY A 40 10.99 0.29 9.26
N GLY A 41 11.31 0.27 7.96
CA GLY A 41 12.48 0.89 7.39
C GLY A 41 12.40 2.42 7.39
N LYS A 42 13.51 3.06 7.05
CA LYS A 42 13.65 4.52 6.94
C LYS A 42 14.33 4.88 5.62
N PRO A 43 14.14 6.12 5.13
CA PRO A 43 14.95 6.64 4.04
C PRO A 43 16.45 6.52 4.33
N GLY A 44 17.21 6.09 3.34
CA GLY A 44 18.65 5.83 3.42
C GLY A 44 19.04 4.58 4.21
N GLN A 45 18.09 3.81 4.76
CA GLN A 45 18.40 2.63 5.56
C GLN A 45 18.82 1.45 4.68
N TRP A 46 19.91 0.81 5.07
CA TRP A 46 20.38 -0.45 4.51
C TRP A 46 20.65 -1.42 5.66
N VAL A 47 19.91 -2.53 5.70
CA VAL A 47 20.07 -3.58 6.72
C VAL A 47 20.75 -4.78 6.09
N ARG A 48 21.95 -5.12 6.56
CA ARG A 48 22.71 -6.26 6.05
C ARG A 48 22.16 -7.58 6.59
N ASN A 49 21.91 -8.51 5.68
CA ASN A 49 21.49 -9.88 5.98
C ASN A 49 22.68 -10.84 6.07
N SER A 50 22.52 -11.95 6.78
CA SER A 50 23.55 -12.98 6.96
C SER A 50 24.00 -13.63 5.65
N ASN A 51 23.12 -13.67 4.64
CA ASN A 51 23.40 -14.19 3.30
C ASN A 51 24.10 -13.19 2.37
N GLY A 52 24.50 -12.01 2.87
CA GLY A 52 25.20 -10.98 2.09
C GLY A 52 24.29 -10.02 1.30
N THR A 53 22.98 -10.25 1.29
CA THR A 53 22.01 -9.28 0.73
C THR A 53 21.76 -8.12 1.70
N HIS A 54 21.10 -7.07 1.22
CA HIS A 54 20.65 -5.97 2.07
C HIS A 54 19.14 -5.74 1.87
N ASP A 55 18.45 -5.33 2.92
CA ASP A 55 17.09 -4.82 2.84
C ASP A 55 17.13 -3.28 2.89
N VAL A 56 16.50 -2.64 1.91
CA VAL A 56 16.75 -1.24 1.56
C VAL A 56 15.51 -0.38 1.68
N GLY A 57 15.66 0.77 2.35
CA GLY A 57 14.70 1.86 2.39
C GLY A 57 13.45 1.61 3.24
N PRO A 58 12.44 2.50 3.14
CA PRO A 58 11.23 2.47 3.97
C PRO A 58 10.47 1.14 3.92
N MET A 59 10.45 0.50 2.75
CA MET A 59 9.75 -0.77 2.51
C MET A 59 10.68 -1.98 2.50
N GLN A 60 11.94 -1.82 2.94
CA GLN A 60 12.93 -2.88 3.15
C GLN A 60 13.03 -3.86 1.97
N PHE A 61 13.20 -3.35 0.75
CA PHE A 61 13.37 -4.19 -0.42
C PHE A 61 14.71 -4.91 -0.40
N ASN A 62 14.68 -6.23 -0.56
CA ASN A 62 15.90 -7.02 -0.63
C ASN A 62 16.68 -6.78 -1.94
N THR A 63 18.00 -6.63 -1.87
CA THR A 63 18.85 -6.41 -3.04
C THR A 63 18.82 -7.55 -4.08
N ALA A 64 18.54 -8.79 -3.66
CA ALA A 64 18.36 -9.89 -4.61
C ALA A 64 17.12 -9.67 -5.49
N TYR A 65 16.03 -9.17 -4.90
CA TYR A 65 14.81 -8.83 -5.63
C TYR A 65 15.01 -7.60 -6.53
N LEU A 66 15.70 -6.58 -6.04
CA LEU A 66 16.00 -5.38 -6.83
C LEU A 66 16.85 -5.69 -8.06
N ARG A 67 17.76 -6.68 -7.97
CA ARG A 67 18.53 -7.15 -9.13
C ARG A 67 17.64 -7.65 -10.27
N ASP A 68 16.52 -8.31 -9.95
CA ASP A 68 15.57 -8.78 -10.98
C ASP A 68 14.81 -7.60 -11.62
N LEU A 69 14.65 -6.50 -10.88
CA LEU A 69 14.00 -5.27 -11.34
C LEU A 69 14.95 -4.31 -12.07
N ALA A 70 16.26 -4.50 -11.98
CA ALA A 70 17.25 -3.65 -12.64
C ALA A 70 17.05 -3.56 -14.16
N ARG A 71 16.48 -4.60 -14.78
CA ARG A 71 16.09 -4.61 -16.20
C ARG A 71 15.06 -3.54 -16.58
N TYR A 72 14.33 -3.00 -15.59
CA TYR A 72 13.37 -1.92 -15.74
C TYR A 72 13.94 -0.56 -15.31
N GLY A 73 15.24 -0.48 -15.01
CA GLY A 73 15.88 0.73 -14.53
C GLY A 73 15.63 1.02 -13.04
N ILE A 74 15.11 0.06 -12.27
CA ILE A 74 14.87 0.23 -10.83
C ILE A 74 16.13 -0.15 -10.06
N THR A 75 16.65 0.79 -9.28
CA THR A 75 17.88 0.66 -8.50
C THR A 75 17.59 0.61 -7.00
N ALA A 76 18.61 0.24 -6.22
CA ALA A 76 18.52 0.28 -4.76
C ALA A 76 18.41 1.72 -4.23
N ASP A 77 19.02 2.68 -4.91
CA ASP A 77 18.98 4.09 -4.51
C ASP A 77 17.56 4.68 -4.66
N ASP A 78 16.81 4.25 -5.69
CA ASP A 78 15.41 4.68 -5.88
C ASP A 78 14.52 4.29 -4.69
N VAL A 79 14.70 3.07 -4.16
CA VAL A 79 13.92 2.57 -3.02
C VAL A 79 14.48 3.00 -1.68
N ALA A 80 15.75 3.39 -1.62
CA ALA A 80 16.39 3.96 -0.43
C ALA A 80 15.98 5.43 -0.22
N ALA A 81 15.69 6.17 -1.27
CA ALA A 81 15.35 7.59 -1.19
C ALA A 81 14.11 7.85 -0.30
N ALA A 82 14.05 9.07 0.25
CA ALA A 82 12.87 9.55 0.94
C ALA A 82 11.70 9.74 -0.03
N GLY A 83 10.48 9.67 0.47
CA GLY A 83 9.26 9.89 -0.30
C GLY A 83 8.60 8.60 -0.78
N CYS A 84 7.73 8.74 -1.78
CA CYS A 84 6.71 7.71 -2.04
C CYS A 84 7.12 6.59 -3.00
N TYR A 85 8.29 6.66 -3.64
CA TYR A 85 8.68 5.67 -4.64
C TYR A 85 8.73 4.23 -4.07
N SER A 86 9.36 4.06 -2.90
CA SER A 86 9.43 2.76 -2.22
C SER A 86 8.03 2.19 -1.92
N PHE A 87 7.09 3.04 -1.50
CA PHE A 87 5.70 2.68 -1.24
C PHE A 87 4.94 2.31 -2.52
N ASP A 88 5.16 3.06 -3.59
CA ASP A 88 4.59 2.77 -4.92
C ASP A 88 5.05 1.41 -5.43
N LEU A 89 6.35 1.12 -5.36
CA LEU A 89 6.88 -0.18 -5.76
C LEU A 89 6.33 -1.30 -4.89
N ALA A 90 6.14 -1.07 -3.59
CA ALA A 90 5.60 -2.06 -2.67
C ALA A 90 4.13 -2.36 -2.95
N ALA A 91 3.32 -1.33 -3.21
CA ALA A 91 1.93 -1.49 -3.59
C ALA A 91 1.78 -2.18 -4.96
N TRP A 92 2.63 -1.86 -5.94
CA TRP A 92 2.71 -2.61 -7.20
C TRP A 92 3.01 -4.09 -6.97
N ARG A 93 4.04 -4.39 -6.17
CA ARG A 93 4.43 -5.78 -5.84
C ARG A 93 3.29 -6.52 -5.14
N LEU A 94 2.64 -5.89 -4.15
CA LEU A 94 1.47 -6.44 -3.47
C LEU A 94 0.34 -6.73 -4.47
N ARG A 95 0.05 -5.81 -5.39
CA ARG A 95 -0.98 -6.02 -6.41
C ARG A 95 -0.68 -7.23 -7.29
N MET A 96 0.58 -7.40 -7.67
CA MET A 96 1.02 -8.56 -8.46
C MET A 96 0.81 -9.88 -7.70
N HIS A 97 1.12 -9.94 -6.40
CA HIS A 97 0.83 -11.13 -5.61
C HIS A 97 -0.68 -11.37 -5.46
N ILE A 98 -1.48 -10.34 -5.15
CA ILE A 98 -2.93 -10.46 -4.98
C ILE A 98 -3.61 -10.97 -6.25
N ARG A 99 -3.19 -10.47 -7.42
CA ARG A 99 -3.74 -10.89 -8.72
C ARG A 99 -3.30 -12.29 -9.12
N ASN A 100 -2.01 -12.62 -8.99
CA ASN A 100 -1.42 -13.75 -9.71
C ASN A 100 -1.14 -14.98 -8.84
N ASP A 101 -0.94 -14.81 -7.52
CA ASP A 101 -0.61 -15.93 -6.65
C ASP A 101 -1.89 -16.68 -6.21
N LYS A 102 -1.72 -17.92 -5.73
CA LYS A 102 -2.78 -18.76 -5.18
C LYS A 102 -2.98 -18.52 -3.68
N GLY A 103 -4.14 -18.90 -3.15
CA GLY A 103 -4.49 -18.78 -1.73
C GLY A 103 -5.41 -17.60 -1.43
N ASP A 104 -5.74 -17.43 -0.15
CA ASP A 104 -6.54 -16.30 0.30
C ASP A 104 -5.77 -14.97 0.22
N LEU A 105 -6.49 -13.85 0.37
CA LEU A 105 -5.91 -12.50 0.29
C LEU A 105 -4.66 -12.34 1.17
N TRP A 106 -4.65 -12.98 2.34
CA TRP A 106 -3.58 -12.84 3.31
C TRP A 106 -2.36 -13.66 2.98
N THR A 107 -2.55 -14.89 2.50
CA THR A 107 -1.45 -15.68 1.94
C THR A 107 -0.77 -14.89 0.83
N LYS A 108 -1.56 -14.31 -0.09
CA LYS A 108 -1.03 -13.51 -1.20
C LYS A 108 -0.33 -12.24 -0.72
N ALA A 109 -0.91 -11.49 0.22
CA ALA A 109 -0.27 -10.29 0.76
C ALA A 109 1.05 -10.63 1.49
N ALA A 110 1.09 -11.72 2.26
CA ALA A 110 2.28 -12.17 2.97
C ALA A 110 3.39 -12.70 2.03
N ASN A 111 3.08 -12.99 0.77
CA ASN A 111 4.10 -13.30 -0.24
C ASN A 111 5.02 -12.11 -0.54
N TYR A 112 4.65 -10.89 -0.12
CA TYR A 112 5.56 -9.74 -0.07
C TYR A 112 6.86 -10.08 0.69
N HIS A 113 6.73 -10.81 1.80
CA HIS A 113 7.88 -11.26 2.58
C HIS A 113 8.45 -12.58 2.05
N SER A 114 7.61 -13.61 1.95
CA SER A 114 8.05 -14.92 1.46
C SER A 114 6.88 -15.78 1.00
N ARG A 115 7.11 -16.55 -0.08
CA ARG A 115 6.19 -17.61 -0.54
C ARG A 115 6.37 -18.93 0.21
N THR A 116 7.45 -19.08 0.98
CA THR A 116 7.71 -20.30 1.73
C THR A 116 6.71 -20.40 2.90
N PRO A 117 5.92 -21.50 3.01
CA PRO A 117 4.78 -21.57 3.92
C PRO A 117 5.09 -21.19 5.38
N GLN A 118 6.22 -21.65 5.93
CA GLN A 118 6.59 -21.39 7.31
C GLN A 118 6.89 -19.91 7.60
N TYR A 119 7.55 -19.19 6.69
CA TYR A 119 7.84 -17.76 6.84
C TYR A 119 6.62 -16.91 6.53
N ASN A 120 5.84 -17.33 5.53
CA ASN A 120 4.58 -16.69 5.18
C ASN A 120 3.60 -16.71 6.36
N ALA A 121 3.41 -17.87 7.01
CA ALA A 121 2.46 -18.00 8.11
C ALA A 121 2.78 -17.06 9.29
N VAL A 122 4.07 -16.96 9.65
CA VAL A 122 4.53 -16.04 10.73
C VAL A 122 4.30 -14.58 10.33
N TYR A 123 4.70 -14.20 9.12
CA TYR A 123 4.54 -12.83 8.62
C TYR A 123 3.05 -12.46 8.50
N ARG A 124 2.23 -13.37 7.96
CA ARG A 124 0.79 -13.24 7.78
C ARG A 124 0.09 -12.94 9.10
N ALA A 125 0.37 -13.69 10.15
CA ALA A 125 -0.26 -13.50 11.45
C ALA A 125 0.02 -12.10 12.03
N ASP A 126 1.24 -11.59 11.84
CA ASP A 126 1.61 -10.23 12.26
C ASP A 126 0.98 -9.15 11.37
N LEU A 127 0.97 -9.39 10.06
CA LEU A 127 0.36 -8.49 9.08
C LEU A 127 -1.14 -8.30 9.35
N MET A 128 -1.85 -9.37 9.69
CA MET A 128 -3.28 -9.34 10.06
C MET A 128 -3.55 -8.41 11.24
N ARG A 129 -2.76 -8.52 12.32
CA ARG A 129 -2.91 -7.66 13.51
C ARG A 129 -2.65 -6.19 13.18
N LYS A 130 -1.57 -5.92 12.43
CA LYS A 130 -1.20 -4.56 12.02
C LYS A 130 -2.27 -3.94 11.12
N ALA A 131 -2.82 -4.70 10.17
CA ALA A 131 -3.82 -4.16 9.28
C ALA A 131 -5.17 -3.93 9.96
N ALA A 132 -5.53 -4.74 10.96
CA ALA A 132 -6.71 -4.47 11.79
C ALA A 132 -6.55 -3.12 12.51
N LYS A 133 -5.41 -2.92 13.20
CA LYS A 133 -5.06 -1.63 13.81
C LYS A 133 -5.12 -0.46 12.82
N TRP A 134 -4.58 -0.62 11.61
CA TRP A 134 -4.64 0.43 10.58
C TRP A 134 -6.03 0.63 10.02
N ALA A 135 -6.87 -0.41 9.93
CA ALA A 135 -8.26 -0.27 9.53
C ALA A 135 -9.03 0.61 10.52
N ASP A 136 -8.89 0.36 11.82
CA ASP A 136 -9.53 1.16 12.88
C ASP A 136 -9.02 2.62 12.85
N TRP A 137 -7.71 2.79 12.67
CA TRP A 137 -7.10 4.12 12.58
C TRP A 137 -7.61 4.91 11.36
N LEU A 138 -7.77 4.24 10.22
CA LEU A 138 -8.29 4.82 8.98
C LEU A 138 -9.79 5.15 9.10
N GLU A 139 -10.60 4.26 9.65
CA GLU A 139 -12.04 4.49 9.84
C GLU A 139 -12.31 5.70 10.74
N ALA A 140 -11.51 5.88 11.78
CA ALA A 140 -11.64 7.04 12.66
C ALA A 140 -11.33 8.38 11.97
N ARG A 141 -10.68 8.37 10.79
CA ARG A 141 -10.05 9.56 10.18
C ARG A 141 -10.50 9.84 8.76
N PHE A 142 -10.94 8.83 8.04
CA PHE A 142 -11.30 8.90 6.64
C PHE A 142 -12.65 8.26 6.39
N VAL A 143 -13.30 8.70 5.32
CA VAL A 143 -14.40 7.96 4.72
C VAL A 143 -13.83 6.69 4.10
N THR A 144 -14.11 5.54 4.71
CA THR A 144 -13.66 4.23 4.23
C THR A 144 -14.83 3.41 3.69
N LEU A 145 -14.54 2.55 2.73
CA LEU A 145 -15.47 1.58 2.15
C LEU A 145 -14.93 0.16 2.36
N ASP A 146 -15.78 -0.71 2.90
CA ASP A 146 -15.54 -2.16 2.92
C ASP A 146 -15.82 -2.73 1.53
N VAL A 147 -14.74 -3.06 0.81
CA VAL A 147 -14.82 -3.54 -0.58
C VAL A 147 -15.23 -5.01 -0.69
N THR A 148 -15.33 -5.73 0.43
CA THR A 148 -15.76 -7.13 0.45
C THR A 148 -17.26 -7.29 0.69
N LYS A 149 -17.93 -6.25 1.17
CA LYS A 149 -19.36 -6.26 1.43
C LYS A 149 -20.14 -5.71 0.23
N ALA A 150 -20.98 -6.55 -0.37
CA ALA A 150 -21.91 -6.11 -1.41
C ALA A 150 -22.86 -5.04 -0.85
N GLY A 151 -22.98 -3.90 -1.53
CA GLY A 151 -23.80 -2.77 -1.08
C GLY A 151 -23.23 -2.02 0.13
N ALA A 152 -21.93 -2.10 0.39
CA ALA A 152 -21.29 -1.33 1.44
C ALA A 152 -21.54 0.17 1.26
N THR A 153 -21.96 0.83 2.34
CA THR A 153 -22.06 2.29 2.41
C THR A 153 -20.75 2.87 2.95
N PRO A 154 -20.33 4.06 2.48
CA PRO A 154 -19.17 4.74 3.05
C PRO A 154 -19.35 5.00 4.54
N SER A 155 -18.29 4.79 5.32
CA SER A 155 -18.24 5.10 6.75
C SER A 155 -18.11 6.60 7.01
N MET A 156 -18.59 7.04 8.16
CA MET A 156 -18.42 8.42 8.64
C MET A 156 -17.28 8.47 9.67
N PRO A 157 -16.24 9.29 9.46
CA PRO A 157 -15.15 9.40 10.42
C PRO A 157 -15.63 10.03 11.73
N THR A 158 -15.21 9.45 12.84
CA THR A 158 -15.57 9.88 14.21
C THR A 158 -14.50 10.74 14.88
N GLY A 159 -13.31 10.85 14.29
CA GLY A 159 -12.20 11.68 14.76
C GLY A 159 -11.89 12.86 13.83
N PRO A 160 -10.96 13.74 14.24
CA PRO A 160 -10.53 14.85 13.40
C PRO A 160 -9.92 14.31 12.10
N ALA A 161 -10.47 14.75 10.97
CA ALA A 161 -9.98 14.36 9.65
C ALA A 161 -8.54 14.86 9.48
N PRO A 162 -7.56 14.00 9.14
CA PRO A 162 -6.25 14.46 8.75
C PRO A 162 -6.36 15.11 7.37
N ALA A 163 -5.99 16.39 7.18
CA ALA A 163 -5.67 16.87 5.85
C ALA A 163 -4.31 16.31 5.49
N VAL A 164 -4.44 15.13 4.91
CA VAL A 164 -3.70 14.78 3.74
C VAL A 164 -3.84 15.96 2.77
N GLN A 165 -2.84 16.83 2.72
CA GLN A 165 -2.59 17.58 1.50
C GLN A 165 -2.29 16.50 0.46
N ALA A 166 -3.27 16.21 -0.40
CA ALA A 166 -3.00 15.47 -1.61
C ALA A 166 -1.81 16.15 -2.26
N ALA A 167 -0.72 15.42 -2.44
CA ALA A 167 0.46 15.92 -3.13
C ALA A 167 0.03 16.29 -4.55
N GLN A 168 -0.37 17.55 -4.74
CA GLN A 168 -0.45 18.15 -6.04
C GLN A 168 1.00 18.25 -6.52
N GLN A 169 1.22 17.68 -7.70
CA GLN A 169 2.42 17.79 -8.55
C GLN A 169 3.49 16.71 -8.39
N ALA A 170 3.27 15.59 -9.07
CA ALA A 170 4.24 15.13 -10.06
C ALA A 170 3.64 15.42 -11.44
N THR A 171 4.07 16.51 -12.07
CA THR A 171 3.80 16.76 -13.49
C THR A 171 4.37 15.60 -14.30
N ALA A 172 3.53 15.08 -15.19
CA ALA A 172 3.79 13.92 -16.02
C ALA A 172 5.09 14.04 -16.83
N ALA A 173 5.95 13.03 -16.70
CA ALA A 173 6.75 12.54 -17.80
C ALA A 173 6.30 11.09 -18.06
N ALA A 174 5.47 10.91 -19.08
CA ALA A 174 4.98 9.61 -19.50
C ALA A 174 6.12 8.78 -20.15
N PRO A 175 6.20 7.47 -19.89
CA PRO A 175 6.77 6.55 -20.86
C PRO A 175 5.66 5.89 -21.69
N ALA A 176 6.04 5.57 -22.92
CA ALA A 176 5.23 5.16 -24.05
C ALA A 176 4.20 4.04 -23.79
N ALA A 177 3.09 4.16 -24.53
CA ALA A 177 1.94 3.26 -24.55
C ALA A 177 2.28 1.82 -24.96
N ALA A 178 1.69 0.86 -24.25
CA ALA A 178 1.52 -0.53 -24.70
C ALA A 178 0.03 -0.79 -25.01
N PRO A 179 -0.31 -1.62 -26.00
CA PRO A 179 -1.65 -1.65 -26.60
C PRO A 179 -2.69 -2.35 -25.73
N ALA A 180 -3.93 -1.87 -25.85
CA ALA A 180 -5.10 -2.24 -25.08
C ALA A 180 -5.57 -3.69 -25.33
N ALA A 181 -5.77 -4.44 -24.26
CA ALA A 181 -6.56 -5.68 -24.27
C ALA A 181 -7.97 -5.41 -23.72
N ARG A 182 -8.99 -5.93 -24.42
CA ARG A 182 -10.43 -5.79 -24.13
C ARG A 182 -10.83 -6.37 -22.77
N PRO A 183 -11.90 -5.88 -22.12
CA PRO A 183 -12.28 -6.29 -20.78
C PRO A 183 -12.96 -7.66 -20.78
N ALA A 184 -12.44 -8.59 -19.97
CA ALA A 184 -13.12 -9.82 -19.60
C ALA A 184 -13.81 -9.64 -18.24
N ALA A 185 -15.05 -10.14 -18.14
CA ALA A 185 -15.90 -10.05 -16.96
C ALA A 185 -15.25 -10.64 -15.70
N ALA A 186 -15.41 -9.96 -14.57
CA ALA A 186 -14.84 -10.34 -13.28
C ALA A 186 -15.61 -11.50 -12.62
N PRO A 187 -14.95 -12.56 -12.12
CA PRO A 187 -15.60 -13.58 -11.31
C PRO A 187 -15.60 -13.21 -9.81
N SER A 188 -16.68 -13.58 -9.15
CA SER A 188 -16.99 -13.36 -7.73
C SER A 188 -16.02 -14.08 -6.80
N ILE A 189 -15.50 -13.38 -5.79
CA ILE A 189 -14.53 -13.89 -4.82
C ILE A 189 -15.27 -14.43 -3.59
N ASN A 190 -15.22 -15.73 -3.33
CA ASN A 190 -15.72 -16.34 -2.10
C ASN A 190 -14.71 -16.12 -0.96
N VAL A 191 -15.12 -15.41 0.09
CA VAL A 191 -14.31 -15.09 1.27
C VAL A 191 -14.70 -16.01 2.42
N ALA A 192 -13.81 -16.93 2.80
CA ALA A 192 -13.89 -17.71 4.04
C ALA A 192 -12.66 -17.40 4.89
N GLY A 193 -12.86 -16.79 6.07
CA GLY A 193 -11.80 -16.42 7.02
C GLY A 193 -11.81 -14.92 7.33
N GLY A 194 -12.30 -14.57 8.52
CA GLY A 194 -12.72 -13.22 8.93
C GLY A 194 -11.64 -12.14 8.97
N TYR A 195 -11.41 -11.50 7.83
CA TYR A 195 -10.77 -10.20 7.75
C TYR A 195 -11.40 -9.35 6.66
N VAL A 196 -11.61 -8.08 6.99
CA VAL A 196 -12.34 -7.12 6.17
C VAL A 196 -11.37 -6.02 5.70
N PRO A 197 -10.95 -6.03 4.42
CA PRO A 197 -10.07 -5.00 3.86
C PRO A 197 -10.85 -3.71 3.56
N ARG A 198 -10.28 -2.55 3.92
CA ARG A 198 -10.90 -1.24 3.68
C ARG A 198 -10.15 -0.43 2.64
N SER A 199 -10.90 0.24 1.77
CA SER A 199 -10.39 1.24 0.83
C SER A 199 -10.82 2.65 1.27
N ILE A 200 -10.02 3.67 0.95
CA ILE A 200 -10.34 5.06 1.27
C ILE A 200 -11.01 5.67 0.04
N SER A 201 -12.19 6.27 0.21
CA SER A 201 -12.93 6.95 -0.87
C SER A 201 -12.80 8.46 -0.71
N PHE A 202 -12.34 9.14 -1.76
CA PHE A 202 -12.32 10.61 -1.81
C PHE A 202 -13.53 11.11 -2.60
N ASN A 203 -14.47 11.79 -1.93
CA ASN A 203 -15.59 12.45 -2.60
C ASN A 203 -15.05 13.68 -3.33
N ASN A 204 -14.90 13.60 -4.66
CA ASN A 204 -14.57 14.75 -5.47
C ASN A 204 -15.88 15.54 -5.75
N ARG A 205 -16.26 16.45 -4.84
CA ARG A 205 -17.30 17.44 -5.13
C ARG A 205 -16.66 18.55 -5.96
N SER A 206 -16.83 18.47 -7.27
CA SER A 206 -16.75 19.63 -8.15
C SER A 206 -17.89 20.58 -7.76
N GLU A 207 -17.56 21.67 -7.07
CA GLU A 207 -18.42 22.84 -6.99
C GLU A 207 -18.53 23.44 -8.39
N GLY A 208 -19.74 23.40 -8.95
CA GLY A 208 -20.11 24.07 -10.18
C GLY A 208 -21.40 24.83 -9.96
N SER A 209 -21.28 26.12 -9.69
CA SER A 209 -22.25 27.18 -10.02
C SER A 209 -21.50 28.53 -9.87
N PRO A 210 -21.76 29.55 -10.70
CA PRO A 210 -23.12 30.08 -10.86
C PRO A 210 -23.52 30.46 -12.30
N GLU A 211 -24.82 30.41 -12.56
CA GLU A 211 -25.55 31.42 -13.35
C GLU A 211 -26.97 31.55 -12.78
#